data_AF-A0A956N7Z5-F1
#
_entry.id   AF-A0A956N7Z5-F1
#
_cell.length_a   1.000
_cell.length_b   1.000
_cell.length_c   1.000
_cell.angle_alpha   90.00
_cell.angle_beta   90.00
_cell.angle_gamma   90.00
#
_symmetry.space_group_name_H-M   'P 1'
#
loop_
_entity.id
_entity.type
_entity.pdbx_description
1 polymer ?
#
loop_
_entity_poly.entity_id
_entity_poly.type
_entity_poly.pdbx_seq_one_letter_code
_entity_poly.pdbx_strand_id
1 'polypeptide(L)'
;LLHDVGKPPTFEAAPDRIRFPRHAKVGADIAAEICARLRFSNESRDRIVALVADHMGFADIEHMRESTRKRFLRRDGFSEHLELHRADCLASHRRLDHWEFAVRELARLGPENLSPPRLVTGDDLLAIGWTAGPDLGRELARLEELQLEGELTSRDAALDRARRDLAGDA
;
A
#
# COMPACT_ATOMS: atom_id res chain seq x y z
N LEU A 1 -14.39 16.96 -5.97
CA LEU A 1 -13.57 15.78 -5.63
C LEU A 1 -12.30 16.29 -4.95
N LEU A 2 -11.89 15.73 -3.80
CA LEU A 2 -10.76 16.25 -3.02
C LEU A 2 -9.40 15.68 -3.42
N HIS A 3 -9.36 14.60 -4.21
CA HIS A 3 -8.11 13.87 -4.53
C HIS A 3 -7.05 14.76 -5.17
N ASP A 4 -7.46 15.70 -6.01
CA ASP A 4 -6.61 16.63 -6.74
C ASP A 4 -6.49 18.03 -6.12
N VAL A 5 -7.03 18.26 -4.92
CA VAL A 5 -7.05 19.60 -4.30
C VAL A 5 -5.63 20.15 -4.02
N GLY A 6 -4.64 19.26 -3.95
CA GLY A 6 -3.23 19.63 -3.81
C GLY A 6 -2.55 20.10 -5.09
N LYS A 7 -3.16 19.98 -6.27
CA LYS A 7 -2.55 20.40 -7.54
C LYS A 7 -2.26 21.91 -7.59
N PRO A 8 -3.21 22.84 -7.34
CA PRO A 8 -2.93 24.27 -7.40
C PRO A 8 -1.75 24.74 -6.52
N PRO A 9 -1.66 24.37 -5.22
CA PRO A 9 -0.55 24.81 -4.37
C PRO A 9 0.79 24.10 -4.68
N THR A 10 0.78 23.02 -5.48
CA THR A 10 1.99 22.31 -5.91
C THR A 10 2.30 22.50 -7.39
N PHE A 11 1.65 23.44 -8.06
CA PHE A 11 1.88 23.71 -9.47
C PHE A 11 3.32 24.15 -9.71
N GLU A 12 3.97 23.50 -10.68
CA GLU A 12 5.29 23.86 -11.16
C GLU A 12 5.29 23.87 -12.70
N ALA A 13 5.65 25.01 -13.29
CA ALA A 13 5.88 25.13 -14.72
C ALA A 13 7.34 24.79 -15.03
N ALA A 14 7.62 23.51 -15.32
CA ALA A 14 8.96 23.09 -15.77
C ALA A 14 9.13 23.37 -17.27
N PRO A 15 10.39 23.43 -17.79
CA PRO A 15 10.66 23.76 -19.18
C PRO A 15 10.00 22.83 -20.21
N ASP A 16 9.77 21.57 -19.85
CA ASP A 16 9.20 20.54 -20.74
C ASP A 16 7.69 20.32 -20.54
N ARG A 17 7.20 20.45 -19.30
CA ARG A 17 5.80 20.16 -18.95
C ARG A 17 5.39 20.80 -17.63
N ILE A 18 4.07 20.88 -17.43
CA ILE A 18 3.47 21.19 -16.13
C ILE A 18 3.63 19.99 -15.19
N ARG A 19 3.96 20.25 -13.93
CA ARG A 19 4.14 19.24 -12.88
C ARG A 19 3.38 19.64 -11.62
N PHE A 20 3.06 18.62 -10.82
CA PHE A 20 2.40 18.76 -9.52
C PHE A 20 3.12 17.89 -8.47
N PRO A 21 4.38 18.19 -8.14
CA PRO A 21 5.17 17.39 -7.21
C PRO A 21 4.46 17.26 -5.85
N ARG A 22 4.32 16.00 -5.39
CA ARG A 22 3.74 15.66 -4.08
C ARG A 22 2.31 16.15 -3.86
N HIS A 23 1.54 16.45 -4.92
CA HIS A 23 0.18 16.96 -4.80
C HIS A 23 -0.75 16.04 -4.01
N ALA A 24 -0.59 14.71 -4.07
CA ALA A 24 -1.38 13.79 -3.27
C ALA A 24 -1.18 14.00 -1.77
N LYS A 25 0.08 14.20 -1.33
CA LYS A 25 0.40 14.48 0.07
C LYS A 25 -0.17 15.82 0.52
N VAL A 26 0.08 16.89 -0.24
CA VAL A 26 -0.45 18.22 0.09
C VAL A 26 -1.98 18.24 0.04
N GLY A 27 -2.57 17.50 -0.90
CA GLY A 27 -4.02 17.34 -1.02
C GLY A 27 -4.61 16.62 0.20
N ALA A 28 -3.91 15.64 0.76
CA ALA A 28 -4.35 14.92 1.95
C ALA A 28 -4.39 15.84 3.19
N ASP A 29 -3.38 16.71 3.34
CA ASP A 29 -3.34 17.71 4.41
C ASP A 29 -4.54 18.69 4.29
N ILE A 30 -4.78 19.20 3.07
CA ILE A 30 -5.93 20.08 2.78
C ILE A 30 -7.27 19.36 3.02
N ALA A 31 -7.38 18.09 2.62
CA ALA A 31 -8.57 17.28 2.82
C ALA A 31 -8.86 17.08 4.31
N ALA A 32 -7.83 16.88 5.14
CA ALA A 32 -7.96 16.76 6.59
C ALA A 32 -8.54 18.04 7.21
N GLU A 33 -8.04 19.21 6.81
CA GLU A 33 -8.55 20.52 7.26
C GLU A 33 -10.00 20.75 6.82
N ILE A 34 -10.35 20.42 5.58
CA ILE A 34 -11.72 20.53 5.07
C ILE A 34 -12.66 19.63 5.85
N CYS A 35 -12.29 18.36 6.07
CA CYS A 35 -13.10 17.41 6.82
C CYS A 35 -13.31 17.85 8.28
N ALA A 36 -12.27 18.39 8.93
CA ALA A 36 -12.35 18.93 10.28
C ALA A 36 -13.29 20.14 10.34
N ARG A 37 -13.18 21.08 9.40
CA ARG A 37 -14.05 22.26 9.30
C ARG A 37 -15.52 21.88 9.08
N LEU A 38 -15.77 20.84 8.29
CA LEU A 38 -17.11 20.31 8.01
C LEU A 38 -17.62 19.33 9.09
N ARG A 39 -16.84 19.09 10.15
CA ARG A 39 -17.19 18.22 11.28
C ARG A 39 -17.52 16.78 10.90
N PHE A 40 -16.79 16.22 9.93
CA PHE A 40 -16.83 14.78 9.67
C PHE A 40 -16.38 14.00 10.92
N SER A 41 -16.88 12.76 11.07
CA SER A 41 -16.34 11.85 12.10
C SER A 41 -14.86 11.61 11.85
N ASN A 42 -14.11 11.26 12.91
CA ASN A 42 -12.70 10.90 12.77
C ASN A 42 -12.51 9.76 11.76
N GLU A 43 -13.36 8.73 11.83
CA GLU A 43 -13.35 7.61 10.88
C GLU A 43 -13.51 8.07 9.43
N SER A 44 -14.54 8.88 9.13
CA SER A 44 -14.74 9.36 7.76
C SER A 44 -13.61 10.28 7.30
N ARG A 45 -13.11 11.16 8.17
CA ARG A 45 -11.96 12.00 7.86
C ARG A 45 -10.75 11.14 7.52
N ASP A 46 -10.41 10.17 8.35
CA ASP A 46 -9.21 9.35 8.19
C ASP A 46 -9.32 8.49 6.91
N ARG A 47 -10.51 7.94 6.59
CA ARG A 47 -10.79 7.26 5.31
C ARG A 47 -10.64 8.20 4.10
N ILE A 48 -11.19 9.41 4.15
CA ILE A 48 -11.07 10.40 3.06
C ILE A 48 -9.62 10.82 2.84
N VAL A 49 -8.88 11.10 3.92
CA VAL A 49 -7.48 11.51 3.85
C VAL A 49 -6.62 10.39 3.26
N ALA A 50 -6.85 9.13 3.65
CA ALA A 50 -6.18 7.98 3.04
C ALA A 50 -6.46 7.88 1.53
N LEU A 51 -7.74 8.02 1.13
CA LEU A 51 -8.15 8.03 -0.29
C LEU A 51 -7.41 9.09 -1.10
N VAL A 52 -7.30 10.31 -0.57
CA VAL A 52 -6.57 11.40 -1.23
C VAL A 52 -5.07 11.15 -1.25
N ALA A 53 -4.48 10.66 -0.17
CA ALA A 53 -3.03 10.45 -0.08
C ALA A 53 -2.51 9.41 -1.08
N ASP A 54 -3.30 8.35 -1.33
CA ASP A 54 -2.87 7.20 -2.12
C ASP A 54 -3.48 7.14 -3.53
N HIS A 55 -4.24 8.15 -3.97
CA HIS A 55 -4.98 8.09 -5.25
C HIS A 55 -4.08 7.87 -6.49
N MET A 56 -2.80 8.23 -6.41
CA MET A 56 -1.82 8.02 -7.49
C MET A 56 -1.27 6.58 -7.55
N GLY A 57 -1.57 5.73 -6.56
CA GLY A 57 -0.96 4.41 -6.40
C GLY A 57 -1.23 3.40 -7.53
N PHE A 58 -2.25 3.64 -8.36
CA PHE A 58 -2.61 2.77 -9.48
C PHE A 58 -1.67 2.90 -10.69
N ALA A 59 -0.92 4.02 -10.81
CA ALA A 59 -0.11 4.30 -12.00
C ALA A 59 0.95 3.21 -12.29
N ASP A 60 1.44 2.55 -11.24
CA ASP A 60 2.50 1.53 -11.35
C ASP A 60 2.00 0.10 -11.05
N ILE A 61 0.68 -0.13 -10.92
CA ILE A 61 0.13 -1.39 -10.38
C ILE A 61 0.60 -2.64 -11.15
N GLU A 62 0.76 -2.52 -12.46
CA GLU A 62 1.21 -3.60 -13.35
C GLU A 62 2.71 -3.89 -13.20
N HIS A 63 3.49 -2.91 -12.75
CA HIS A 63 4.94 -2.98 -12.61
C HIS A 63 5.40 -3.24 -11.17
N MET A 64 4.47 -3.24 -10.20
CA MET A 64 4.76 -3.61 -8.82
C MET A 64 5.23 -5.08 -8.71
N ARG A 65 6.22 -5.32 -7.83
CA ARG A 65 6.55 -6.66 -7.31
C ARG A 65 5.31 -7.29 -6.66
N GLU A 66 5.23 -8.62 -6.61
CA GLU A 66 4.01 -9.31 -6.16
C GLU A 66 3.66 -8.97 -4.71
N SER A 67 4.64 -8.89 -3.81
CA SER A 67 4.44 -8.46 -2.43
C SER A 67 3.90 -7.03 -2.33
N THR A 68 4.43 -6.12 -3.14
CA THR A 68 4.03 -4.72 -3.16
C THR A 68 2.60 -4.58 -3.68
N ARG A 69 2.28 -5.32 -4.75
CA ARG A 69 0.92 -5.38 -5.31
C ARG A 69 -0.07 -5.97 -4.32
N LYS A 70 0.23 -7.11 -3.69
CA LYS A 70 -0.64 -7.72 -2.65
C LYS A 70 -0.85 -6.74 -1.49
N ARG A 71 0.20 -6.06 -1.02
CA ARG A 71 0.10 -5.02 0.01
C ARG A 71 -0.77 -3.85 -0.42
N PHE A 72 -0.71 -3.42 -1.68
CA PHE A 72 -1.55 -2.36 -2.22
C PHE A 72 -3.02 -2.79 -2.31
N LEU A 73 -3.29 -3.96 -2.89
CA LEU A 73 -4.63 -4.52 -3.09
C LEU A 73 -5.36 -4.89 -1.77
N ARG A 74 -4.62 -5.17 -0.69
CA ARG A 74 -5.18 -5.52 0.62
C ARG A 74 -5.30 -4.35 1.60
N ARG A 75 -5.04 -3.12 1.16
CA ARG A 75 -5.18 -1.93 2.03
C ARG A 75 -6.60 -1.82 2.56
N ASP A 76 -6.75 -1.31 3.77
CA ASP A 76 -8.07 -1.00 4.30
C ASP A 76 -8.77 0.03 3.40
N GLY A 77 -10.04 -0.22 3.08
CA GLY A 77 -10.82 0.60 2.14
C GLY A 77 -10.37 0.54 0.68
N PHE A 78 -9.67 -0.54 0.28
CA PHE A 78 -9.21 -0.66 -1.11
C PHE A 78 -10.38 -0.62 -2.12
N SER A 79 -11.58 -1.07 -1.76
CA SER A 79 -12.78 -0.93 -2.60
C SER A 79 -13.07 0.53 -2.95
N GLU A 80 -12.98 1.44 -1.98
CA GLU A 80 -13.18 2.86 -2.20
C GLU A 80 -12.04 3.47 -3.02
N HIS A 81 -10.79 3.00 -2.83
CA HIS A 81 -9.66 3.40 -3.68
C HIS A 81 -9.87 3.00 -5.14
N LEU A 82 -10.34 1.77 -5.36
CA LEU A 82 -10.60 1.22 -6.68
C LEU A 82 -11.71 1.99 -7.40
N GLU A 83 -12.80 2.33 -6.70
CA GLU A 83 -13.88 3.14 -7.27
C GLU A 83 -13.47 4.60 -7.49
N LEU A 84 -12.67 5.19 -6.60
CA LEU A 84 -12.11 6.53 -6.81
C LEU A 84 -11.25 6.58 -8.07
N HIS A 85 -10.36 5.58 -8.25
CA HIS A 85 -9.53 5.49 -9.45
C HIS A 85 -10.38 5.32 -10.72
N ARG A 86 -11.40 4.46 -10.69
CA ARG A 86 -12.35 4.28 -11.79
C ARG A 86 -13.04 5.60 -12.16
N ALA A 87 -13.55 6.32 -11.17
CA ALA A 87 -14.23 7.59 -11.38
C ALA A 87 -13.30 8.66 -11.98
N ASP A 88 -12.06 8.74 -11.49
CA ASP A 88 -11.05 9.66 -12.00
C ASP A 88 -10.68 9.36 -13.47
N CYS A 89 -10.45 8.08 -13.79
CA CYS A 89 -10.20 7.67 -15.17
C CYS A 89 -11.38 7.99 -16.08
N LEU A 90 -12.62 7.68 -15.67
CA LEU A 90 -13.82 7.96 -16.46
C LEU A 90 -14.04 9.47 -16.70
N ALA A 91 -13.67 10.31 -15.74
CA ALA A 91 -13.79 11.76 -15.83
C ALA A 91 -12.62 12.44 -16.59
N SER A 92 -11.52 11.72 -16.84
CA SER A 92 -10.31 12.25 -17.49
C SER A 92 -10.09 11.66 -18.89
N HIS A 93 -9.41 10.51 -18.98
CA HIS A 93 -8.96 9.90 -20.23
C HIS A 93 -9.72 8.62 -20.62
N ARG A 94 -10.64 8.15 -19.77
CA ARG A 94 -11.49 6.95 -19.93
C ARG A 94 -10.74 5.64 -20.16
N ARG A 95 -9.45 5.57 -19.82
CA ARG A 95 -8.68 4.32 -19.89
C ARG A 95 -8.80 3.62 -18.55
N LEU A 96 -9.26 2.37 -18.57
CA LEU A 96 -9.49 1.57 -17.38
C LEU A 96 -8.47 0.43 -17.23
N ASP A 97 -7.39 0.42 -18.03
CA ASP A 97 -6.39 -0.65 -18.08
C ASP A 97 -5.92 -1.08 -16.67
N HIS A 98 -5.51 -0.11 -15.84
CA HIS A 98 -5.06 -0.37 -14.46
C HIS A 98 -6.18 -0.79 -13.50
N TRP A 99 -7.39 -0.27 -13.70
CA TRP A 99 -8.57 -0.69 -12.92
C TRP A 99 -8.95 -2.14 -13.25
N GLU A 100 -9.01 -2.49 -14.53
CA GLU A 100 -9.31 -3.84 -15.02
C GLU A 100 -8.23 -4.83 -14.55
N PHE A 101 -6.97 -4.40 -14.57
CA PHE A 101 -5.86 -5.17 -14.01
C PHE A 101 -6.07 -5.44 -12.51
N ALA A 102 -6.39 -4.42 -11.71
CA ALA A 102 -6.63 -4.57 -10.28
C ALA A 102 -7.78 -5.55 -9.99
N VAL A 103 -8.89 -5.44 -10.72
CA VAL A 103 -10.05 -6.34 -10.60
C VAL A 103 -9.66 -7.78 -10.93
N ARG A 104 -8.91 -7.99 -12.02
CA ARG A 104 -8.43 -9.31 -12.41
C ARG A 104 -7.48 -9.91 -11.36
N GLU A 105 -6.59 -9.10 -10.79
CA GLU A 105 -5.66 -9.56 -9.76
C GLU A 105 -6.37 -9.93 -8.47
N LEU A 106 -7.37 -9.14 -8.03
CA LEU A 106 -8.21 -9.49 -6.88
C LEU A 106 -8.91 -10.84 -7.09
N ALA A 107 -9.48 -11.07 -8.28
CA ALA A 107 -10.13 -12.33 -8.63
C ALA A 107 -9.14 -13.50 -8.69
N ARG A 108 -7.94 -13.28 -9.25
CA ARG A 108 -6.89 -14.30 -9.37
C ARG A 108 -6.33 -14.72 -8.02
N LEU A 109 -6.04 -13.75 -7.14
CA LEU A 109 -5.43 -14.01 -5.84
C LEU A 109 -6.45 -14.64 -4.88
N GLY A 110 -7.67 -14.11 -4.83
CA GLY A 110 -8.63 -14.47 -3.79
C GLY A 110 -8.17 -14.03 -2.38
N PRO A 111 -9.05 -14.11 -1.37
CA PRO A 111 -8.78 -13.57 -0.03
C PRO A 111 -7.57 -14.23 0.64
N GLU A 112 -7.43 -15.55 0.52
CA GLU A 112 -6.38 -16.33 1.20
C GLU A 112 -4.98 -16.01 0.68
N ASN A 113 -4.80 -15.82 -0.64
CA ASN A 113 -3.47 -15.49 -1.18
C ASN A 113 -3.18 -13.98 -1.13
N LEU A 114 -4.22 -13.16 -1.06
CA LEU A 114 -4.08 -11.71 -0.92
C LEU A 114 -3.64 -11.34 0.51
N SER A 115 -4.19 -12.02 1.51
CA SER A 115 -3.88 -11.79 2.92
C SER A 115 -3.64 -13.09 3.67
N PRO A 116 -2.55 -13.82 3.33
CA PRO A 116 -2.26 -15.09 3.99
C PRO A 116 -1.90 -14.87 5.47
N PRO A 117 -2.24 -15.83 6.36
CA PRO A 117 -1.75 -15.81 7.74
C PRO A 117 -0.23 -15.80 7.77
N ARG A 118 0.36 -15.02 8.69
CA ARG A 118 1.82 -14.96 8.84
C ARG A 118 2.38 -16.35 9.14
N LEU A 119 3.47 -16.72 8.47
CA LEU A 119 4.16 -18.00 8.72
C LEU A 119 4.80 -18.07 10.12
N VAL A 120 5.24 -16.92 10.64
CA VAL A 120 5.88 -16.78 11.96
C VAL A 120 5.43 -15.51 12.66
N THR A 121 5.53 -15.53 13.98
CA THR A 121 5.19 -14.45 14.90
C THR A 121 6.44 -13.88 15.58
N GLY A 122 6.28 -12.77 16.32
CA GLY A 122 7.38 -12.23 17.11
C GLY A 122 7.88 -13.20 18.18
N ASP A 123 6.96 -13.94 18.82
CA ASP A 123 7.29 -14.94 19.83
C ASP A 123 8.14 -16.08 19.24
N ASP A 124 7.85 -16.48 18.00
CA ASP A 124 8.66 -17.47 17.29
C ASP A 124 10.09 -16.98 17.07
N LEU A 125 10.28 -15.71 16.70
CA LEU A 125 11.60 -15.12 16.51
C LEU A 125 12.36 -14.97 17.84
N LEU A 126 11.68 -14.57 18.91
CA LEU A 126 12.25 -14.50 20.26
C LEU A 126 12.74 -15.89 20.71
N ALA A 127 11.97 -16.94 20.44
CA ALA A 127 12.33 -18.31 20.81
C ALA A 127 13.60 -18.85 20.12
N ILE A 128 13.96 -18.30 18.95
CA ILE A 128 15.18 -18.68 18.22
C ILE A 128 16.36 -17.71 18.42
N GLY A 129 16.23 -16.76 19.36
CA GLY A 129 17.33 -15.91 19.80
C GLY A 129 17.30 -14.47 19.29
N TRP A 130 16.27 -14.04 18.56
CA TRP A 130 16.09 -12.61 18.29
C TRP A 130 15.79 -11.85 19.59
N THR A 131 16.17 -10.59 19.64
CA THR A 131 15.88 -9.69 20.76
C THR A 131 14.74 -8.74 20.42
N ALA A 132 13.92 -8.40 21.41
CA ALA A 132 12.85 -7.43 21.23
C ALA A 132 13.43 -6.06 20.83
N GLY A 133 12.98 -5.54 19.69
CA GLY A 133 13.45 -4.26 19.18
C GLY A 133 13.15 -4.03 17.70
N PRO A 134 13.64 -2.91 17.13
CA PRO A 134 13.41 -2.55 15.74
C PRO A 134 13.89 -3.62 14.75
N ASP A 135 14.97 -4.34 15.06
CA ASP A 135 15.50 -5.42 14.22
C ASP A 135 14.54 -6.60 14.07
N LEU A 136 13.92 -7.05 15.16
CA LEU A 136 12.89 -8.09 15.11
C LEU A 136 11.70 -7.66 14.24
N GLY A 137 11.27 -6.40 14.34
CA GLY A 137 10.21 -5.86 13.50
C GLY A 137 10.59 -5.82 12.02
N ARG A 138 11.83 -5.43 11.71
CA ARG A 138 12.36 -5.47 10.33
C ARG A 138 12.38 -6.88 9.77
N GLU A 139 12.80 -7.86 10.56
CA GLU A 139 12.86 -9.24 10.12
C GLU A 139 11.46 -9.82 9.89
N LEU A 140 10.50 -9.58 10.79
CA LEU A 140 9.10 -9.97 10.55
C LEU A 140 8.55 -9.40 9.24
N ALA A 141 8.84 -8.12 8.96
CA ALA A 141 8.39 -7.47 7.74
C ALA A 141 9.04 -8.06 6.47
N ARG A 142 10.31 -8.48 6.57
CA ARG A 142 11.06 -9.15 5.50
C ARG A 142 10.55 -10.57 5.26
N LEU A 143 10.31 -11.36 6.31
CA LEU A 143 9.73 -12.70 6.19
C LEU A 143 8.33 -12.64 5.59
N GLU A 144 7.51 -11.65 5.97
CA GLU A 144 6.22 -11.40 5.34
C GLU A 144 6.37 -11.02 3.86
N GLU A 145 7.37 -10.21 3.49
CA GLU A 145 7.64 -9.88 2.08
C GLU A 145 7.96 -11.13 1.28
N LEU A 146 8.88 -11.97 1.76
CA LEU A 146 9.25 -13.25 1.13
C LEU A 146 8.05 -14.22 1.04
N GLN A 147 7.20 -14.25 2.06
CA GLN A 147 5.94 -15.02 2.02
C GLN A 147 5.02 -14.52 0.91
N LEU A 148 4.85 -13.19 0.78
CA LEU A 148 3.97 -12.61 -0.23
C LEU A 148 4.52 -12.76 -1.65
N GLU A 149 5.85 -12.86 -1.83
CA GLU A 149 6.49 -13.24 -3.10
C GLU A 149 6.42 -14.75 -3.38
N GLY A 150 5.97 -15.57 -2.42
CA GLY A 150 5.92 -17.03 -2.56
C GLY A 150 7.26 -17.74 -2.39
N GLU A 151 8.30 -17.01 -1.96
CA GLU A 151 9.64 -17.57 -1.68
C GLU A 151 9.66 -18.39 -0.37
N LEU A 152 8.78 -18.04 0.58
CA LEU A 152 8.56 -18.80 1.81
C LEU A 152 7.12 -19.32 1.85
N THR A 153 6.96 -20.62 1.99
CA THR A 153 5.64 -21.30 1.96
C THR A 153 5.34 -22.08 3.23
N SER A 154 6.26 -22.17 4.19
CA SER A 154 6.07 -22.88 5.44
C SER A 154 6.72 -22.17 6.62
N ARG A 155 6.20 -22.43 7.82
CA ARG A 155 6.74 -21.93 9.09
C ARG A 155 8.20 -22.35 9.28
N ASP A 156 8.54 -23.60 8.98
CA ASP A 156 9.89 -24.12 9.15
C ASP A 156 10.89 -23.40 8.24
N ALA A 157 10.53 -23.19 6.96
CA ALA A 157 11.37 -22.45 6.03
C ALA A 157 11.60 -21.00 6.47
N ALA A 158 10.58 -20.35 7.04
CA ALA A 158 10.70 -19.00 7.58
C ALA A 158 11.60 -18.93 8.82
N LEU A 159 11.51 -19.91 9.73
CA LEU A 159 12.39 -19.98 10.90
C LEU A 159 13.85 -20.27 10.50
N ASP A 160 14.08 -21.17 9.54
CA ASP A 160 15.42 -21.46 9.03
C ASP A 160 16.04 -20.27 8.32
N ARG A 161 15.23 -19.46 7.63
CA ARG A 161 15.67 -18.17 7.07
C ARG A 161 16.09 -17.23 8.21
N ALA A 162 15.20 -16.99 9.17
CA ALA A 162 15.45 -16.09 10.30
C ALA A 162 16.67 -16.47 11.15
N ARG A 163 16.99 -17.77 11.30
CA ARG A 163 18.21 -18.23 11.98
C ARG A 163 19.49 -17.85 11.23
N ARG A 164 19.49 -17.98 9.90
CA ARG A 164 20.65 -17.59 9.06
C ARG A 164 20.87 -16.09 9.10
N ASP A 165 19.79 -15.32 9.05
CA ASP A 165 19.85 -13.86 9.11
C ASP A 165 20.35 -13.36 10.48
N LEU A 166 19.96 -14.04 11.57
CA LEU A 166 20.48 -13.76 12.92
C LEU A 166 21.98 -14.07 13.05
N ALA A 167 22.47 -15.10 12.35
CA ALA A 167 23.89 -15.47 12.33
C ALA A 167 24.77 -14.53 11.49
N GLY A 168 24.16 -13.65 10.68
CA GLY A 168 24.86 -12.76 9.76
C GLY A 168 25.25 -13.40 8.43
N ASP A 169 24.69 -14.56 8.09
CA ASP A 169 24.99 -15.32 6.86
C ASP A 169 24.15 -14.87 5.65
N ALA A 170 23.83 -13.57 5.57
CA ALA A 170 22.92 -12.98 4.56
C ALA A 170 23.64 -12.38 3.34
#